data_AF-A0A7C5QDG7-F1
#
_entry.id   AF-A0A7C5QDG7-F1
#
_cell.length_a   1.000
_cell.length_b   1.000
_cell.length_c   1.000
_cell.angle_alpha   90.00
_cell.angle_beta   90.00
_cell.angle_gamma   90.00
#
_symmetry.space_group_name_H-M   'P 1'
#
loop_
_entity.id
_entity.type
_entity.pdbx_description
1 polymer ?
#
loop_
_entity_poly.entity_id
_entity_poly.type
_entity_poly.pdbx_seq_one_letter_code
_entity_poly.pdbx_strand_id
1 'polypeptide(L)'
;MFEELSLHILDIAMNALAANASRIEISVLESRKRDRLVLRVRDNGRGMDAATLEKVLNKRITSKTTRKKNIGLGLALLRQTAEMCDGHFQVRSAPGKGTSVTASMRLSHIDRPALGDLNSTILALSAANPKVDVRLHYKTDKEQFRFSSQELSLKGEARK
;
A
#
# COMPACT_ATOMS: atom_id res chain seq x y z
N MET A 1 11.38 -3.41 16.80
CA MET A 1 11.57 -2.37 15.77
C MET A 1 10.29 -2.38 14.95
N PHE A 2 9.49 -1.32 14.98
CA PHE A 2 8.29 -1.25 14.15
C PHE A 2 8.69 -1.28 12.67
N GLU A 3 8.04 -2.11 11.87
CA GLU A 3 8.26 -2.14 10.42
C GLU A 3 7.83 -0.80 9.80
N GLU A 4 8.56 -0.33 8.80
CA GLU A 4 8.23 0.91 8.08
C GLU A 4 6.91 0.77 7.31
N LEU A 5 6.17 1.88 7.18
CA LEU A 5 4.90 1.88 6.43
C LEU A 5 5.09 1.53 4.94
N SER A 6 6.26 1.84 4.37
CA SER A 6 6.70 1.47 3.01
C SER A 6 6.67 -0.05 2.78
N LEU A 7 7.00 -0.85 3.81
CA LEU A 7 6.98 -2.31 3.74
C LEU A 7 5.55 -2.85 3.74
N HIS A 8 4.65 -2.26 4.55
CA HIS A 8 3.23 -2.58 4.48
C HIS A 8 2.62 -2.23 3.12
N ILE A 9 3.02 -1.10 2.53
CA ILE A 9 2.62 -0.71 1.17
C ILE A 9 3.12 -1.75 0.16
N LEU A 10 4.38 -2.18 0.27
CA LEU A 10 4.95 -3.19 -0.61
C LEU A 10 4.17 -4.50 -0.53
N ASP A 11 3.91 -5.02 0.67
CA ASP A 11 3.15 -6.26 0.88
C ASP A 11 1.76 -6.20 0.24
N ILE A 12 1.05 -5.08 0.41
CA ILE A 12 -0.29 -4.90 -0.15
C ILE A 12 -0.23 -4.80 -1.67
N ALA A 13 0.75 -4.07 -2.22
CA ALA A 13 0.92 -3.94 -3.66
C ALA A 13 1.38 -5.26 -4.31
N MET A 14 2.15 -6.10 -3.61
CA MET A 14 2.48 -7.45 -4.07
C MET A 14 1.24 -8.34 -4.14
N ASN A 15 0.28 -8.19 -3.23
CA ASN A 15 -1.01 -8.89 -3.33
C ASN A 15 -1.82 -8.44 -4.56
N ALA A 16 -1.74 -7.15 -4.93
CA ALA A 16 -2.35 -6.64 -6.15
C ALA A 16 -1.73 -7.26 -7.42
N LEU A 17 -0.40 -7.41 -7.46
CA LEU A 17 0.28 -8.12 -8.55
C LEU A 17 -0.20 -9.58 -8.66
N ALA A 18 -0.28 -10.29 -7.53
CA ALA A 18 -0.81 -11.66 -7.47
C ALA A 18 -2.31 -11.75 -7.86
N ALA A 19 -3.04 -10.64 -7.75
CA ALA A 19 -4.43 -10.51 -8.19
C ALA A 19 -4.56 -10.17 -9.70
N ASN A 20 -3.47 -10.21 -10.46
CA ASN A 20 -3.40 -9.85 -11.88
C ASN A 20 -3.84 -8.41 -12.16
N ALA A 21 -3.54 -7.48 -11.25
CA ALA A 21 -3.75 -6.06 -11.50
C ALA A 21 -2.84 -5.59 -12.64
N SER A 22 -3.39 -4.76 -13.53
CA SER A 22 -2.61 -4.05 -14.57
C SER A 22 -2.24 -2.63 -14.14
N ARG A 23 -2.88 -2.11 -13.08
CA ARG A 23 -2.60 -0.81 -12.48
C ARG A 23 -2.65 -0.92 -10.95
N ILE A 24 -1.66 -0.31 -10.30
CA ILE A 24 -1.59 -0.14 -8.85
C ILE A 24 -1.41 1.34 -8.55
N GLU A 25 -2.31 1.91 -7.76
CA GLU A 25 -2.30 3.30 -7.32
C GLU A 25 -1.99 3.37 -5.83
N ILE A 26 -0.83 3.93 -5.49
CA ILE A 26 -0.39 4.18 -4.11
C ILE A 26 -0.59 5.67 -3.84
N SER A 27 -1.33 6.01 -2.79
CA SER A 27 -1.53 7.38 -2.33
C SER A 27 -1.06 7.55 -0.89
N VAL A 28 -0.29 8.60 -0.65
CA VAL A 28 0.17 9.03 0.66
C VAL A 28 -0.24 10.48 0.85
N LEU A 29 -1.18 10.73 1.76
CA LEU A 29 -1.73 12.05 2.03
C LEU A 29 -1.38 12.45 3.45
N GLU A 30 -0.54 13.46 3.59
CA GLU A 30 -0.15 14.06 4.86
C GLU A 30 -0.84 15.40 5.05
N SER A 31 -1.48 15.59 6.20
CA SER A 31 -1.99 16.89 6.60
C SER A 31 -1.60 17.16 8.05
N ARG A 32 -0.64 18.08 8.24
CA ARG A 32 -0.27 18.61 9.55
C ARG A 32 -1.41 19.45 10.12
N LYS A 33 -2.16 20.17 9.26
CA LYS A 33 -3.36 20.93 9.69
C LYS A 33 -4.43 20.06 10.32
N ARG A 34 -4.57 18.81 9.83
CA ARG A 34 -5.54 17.83 10.35
C ARG A 34 -4.91 16.76 11.24
N ASP A 35 -3.62 16.90 11.53
CA ASP A 35 -2.80 15.91 12.24
C ASP A 35 -3.01 14.46 11.76
N ARG A 36 -3.00 14.25 10.43
CA ARG A 36 -3.41 12.98 9.83
C ARG A 36 -2.52 12.55 8.68
N LEU A 37 -2.13 11.28 8.70
CA LEU A 37 -1.54 10.54 7.58
C LEU A 37 -2.59 9.59 7.02
N VAL A 38 -2.75 9.52 5.71
CA VAL A 38 -3.60 8.54 5.02
C VAL A 38 -2.77 7.81 3.97
N LEU A 39 -2.72 6.51 4.10
CA LEU A 39 -2.15 5.58 3.13
C LEU A 39 -3.29 4.90 2.39
N ARG A 40 -3.17 4.80 1.07
CA ARG A 40 -4.10 4.02 0.26
C ARG A 40 -3.34 3.25 -0.81
N VAL A 41 -3.64 1.97 -0.95
CA VAL A 41 -3.23 1.15 -2.08
C VAL A 41 -4.50 0.69 -2.78
N ARG A 42 -4.61 0.98 -4.07
CA ARG A 42 -5.73 0.56 -4.91
C ARG A 42 -5.20 -0.19 -6.11
N ASP A 43 -5.87 -1.26 -6.48
CA ASP A 43 -5.60 -2.01 -7.69
C ASP A 43 -6.85 -2.24 -8.51
N ASN A 44 -6.66 -2.70 -9.74
CA ASN A 44 -7.72 -3.13 -10.65
C ASN A 44 -7.68 -4.64 -10.94
N GLY A 45 -7.15 -5.45 -10.02
CA GLY A 45 -7.05 -6.90 -10.17
C GLY A 45 -8.41 -7.60 -10.06
N ARG A 46 -8.38 -8.93 -9.90
CA ARG A 46 -9.59 -9.77 -9.86
C ARG A 46 -10.56 -9.46 -8.72
N GLY A 47 -10.11 -8.77 -7.67
CA GLY A 47 -10.89 -8.50 -6.46
C GLY A 47 -11.27 -9.75 -5.67
N MET A 48 -12.11 -9.57 -4.66
CA MET A 48 -12.57 -10.61 -3.72
C MET A 48 -14.09 -10.54 -3.59
N ASP A 49 -14.74 -11.70 -3.50
CA ASP A 49 -16.13 -11.78 -3.03
C ASP A 49 -16.23 -11.50 -1.53
N ALA A 50 -17.45 -11.34 -1.02
CA ALA A 50 -17.69 -10.99 0.38
C ALA A 50 -17.12 -12.04 1.36
N ALA A 51 -17.28 -13.33 1.06
CA ALA A 51 -16.79 -14.41 1.90
C ALA A 51 -15.26 -14.45 1.97
N THR A 52 -14.58 -14.21 0.84
CA THR A 52 -13.12 -14.13 0.76
C THR A 52 -12.61 -12.89 1.47
N LEU A 53 -13.25 -11.73 1.27
CA LEU A 53 -12.90 -10.49 1.93
C LEU A 53 -13.00 -10.62 3.46
N GLU A 54 -14.10 -11.20 3.95
CA GLU A 54 -14.31 -11.45 5.38
C GLU A 54 -13.22 -12.37 5.94
N LYS A 55 -12.88 -13.46 5.24
CA LYS A 55 -11.78 -14.35 5.63
C LYS A 55 -10.43 -13.63 5.70
N VAL A 56 -10.14 -12.76 4.74
CA VAL A 56 -8.89 -11.97 4.71
C VAL A 56 -8.84 -10.98 5.88
N LEU A 57 -9.96 -10.33 6.20
CA LEU A 57 -10.05 -9.38 7.31
C LEU A 57 -9.98 -10.07 8.68
N ASN A 58 -10.52 -11.29 8.79
CA ASN A 58 -10.55 -12.06 10.04
C ASN A 58 -9.26 -12.85 10.31
N LYS A 59 -8.30 -12.89 9.37
CA LYS A 59 -6.98 -13.50 9.61
C LYS A 59 -6.25 -12.73 10.71
N ARG A 60 -6.16 -13.34 11.90
CA ARG A 60 -5.36 -12.84 13.02
C ARG A 60 -3.89 -13.19 12.83
N ILE A 61 -3.01 -12.34 13.38
CA ILE A 61 -1.58 -12.62 13.51
C ILE A 61 -1.44 -13.82 14.45
N THR A 62 -1.00 -14.98 13.94
CA THR A 62 -0.71 -16.14 14.77
C THR A 62 0.74 -16.08 15.23
N SER A 63 0.97 -16.15 16.55
CA SER A 63 2.27 -15.98 17.20
C SER A 63 3.24 -17.17 17.06
N LYS A 64 3.05 -18.07 16.08
CA LYS A 64 3.90 -19.26 15.94
C LYS A 64 5.13 -18.98 15.07
N THR A 65 6.23 -18.69 15.77
CA THR A 65 7.63 -19.04 15.47
C THR A 65 7.87 -19.76 14.14
N THR A 66 7.92 -19.05 13.01
CA THR A 66 8.66 -19.52 11.84
C THR A 66 9.16 -18.31 11.07
N ARG A 67 10.44 -17.96 11.27
CA ARG A 67 11.21 -17.01 10.43
C ARG A 67 11.44 -17.61 9.03
N LYS A 68 10.37 -17.86 8.27
CA LYS A 68 10.44 -18.18 6.85
C LYS A 68 9.33 -17.40 6.15
N LYS A 69 9.72 -16.23 5.59
CA LYS A 69 8.95 -15.40 4.65
C LYS A 69 7.49 -15.14 5.05
N ASN A 70 7.28 -13.97 5.64
CA ASN A 70 5.99 -13.31 5.83
C ASN A 70 5.19 -13.29 4.51
N ILE A 71 4.26 -14.23 4.32
CA ILE A 71 3.28 -14.18 3.23
C ILE A 71 1.91 -13.93 3.88
N GLY A 72 1.41 -12.71 3.75
CA GLY A 72 0.03 -12.35 4.09
C GLY A 72 -0.22 -11.63 5.43
N LEU A 73 0.83 -11.13 6.11
CA LEU A 73 0.68 -10.37 7.37
C LEU A 73 0.41 -8.87 7.17
N GLY A 74 0.75 -8.30 6.01
CA GLY A 74 0.74 -6.85 5.78
C GLY A 74 -0.59 -6.15 6.09
N LEU A 75 -1.74 -6.78 5.80
CA LEU A 75 -3.05 -6.20 6.13
C LEU A 75 -3.34 -6.19 7.63
N ALA A 76 -2.99 -7.28 8.34
CA ALA A 76 -3.24 -7.39 9.76
C ALA A 76 -2.34 -6.46 10.57
N LEU A 77 -1.06 -6.35 10.18
CA LEU A 77 -0.10 -5.44 10.77
C LEU A 77 -0.49 -3.98 10.49
N LEU A 78 -0.81 -3.63 9.24
CA LEU A 78 -1.24 -2.27 8.92
C LEU A 78 -2.52 -1.87 9.66
N ARG A 79 -3.47 -2.80 9.81
CA ARG A 79 -4.67 -2.58 10.63
C ARG A 79 -4.31 -2.29 12.09
N GLN A 80 -3.47 -3.13 12.70
CA GLN A 80 -3.04 -2.95 14.08
C GLN A 80 -2.33 -1.60 14.25
N THR A 81 -1.39 -1.27 13.37
CA THR A 81 -0.67 0.01 13.41
C THR A 81 -1.62 1.19 13.30
N ALA A 82 -2.59 1.14 12.37
CA ALA A 82 -3.59 2.19 12.24
C ALA A 82 -4.43 2.35 13.51
N GLU A 83 -4.95 1.26 14.06
CA GLU A 83 -5.76 1.28 15.29
C GLU A 83 -4.96 1.78 16.51
N MET A 84 -3.68 1.39 16.64
CA MET A 84 -2.79 1.83 17.74
C MET A 84 -2.40 3.31 17.64
N CYS A 85 -2.48 3.91 16.45
CA CYS A 85 -2.07 5.29 16.22
C CYS A 85 -3.26 6.22 15.98
N ASP A 86 -4.34 6.05 16.75
CA ASP A 86 -5.59 6.82 16.67
C ASP A 86 -6.19 6.93 15.26
N GLY A 87 -6.09 5.83 14.53
CA GLY A 87 -6.36 5.76 13.12
C GLY A 87 -7.58 4.96 12.73
N HIS A 88 -7.67 4.64 11.44
CA HIS A 88 -8.73 3.79 10.88
C HIS A 88 -8.18 2.93 9.76
N PHE A 89 -8.70 1.72 9.62
CA PHE A 89 -8.33 0.78 8.57
C PHE A 89 -9.58 0.26 7.86
N GLN A 90 -9.55 0.21 6.53
CA GLN A 90 -10.64 -0.25 5.70
C GLN A 90 -10.12 -0.97 4.45
N VAL A 91 -10.77 -2.09 4.10
CA VAL A 91 -10.58 -2.76 2.82
C VAL A 91 -11.92 -2.81 2.09
N ARG A 92 -11.91 -2.44 0.81
CA ARG A 92 -13.04 -2.59 -0.11
C ARG A 92 -12.58 -3.42 -1.30
N SER A 93 -13.35 -4.45 -1.65
CA SER A 93 -13.05 -5.29 -2.81
C SER A 93 -14.36 -5.86 -3.34
N ALA A 94 -14.41 -6.07 -4.66
CA ALA A 94 -15.51 -6.79 -5.30
C ALA A 94 -14.97 -7.54 -6.53
N PRO A 95 -15.58 -8.68 -6.92
CA PRO A 95 -15.14 -9.44 -8.09
C PRO A 95 -15.08 -8.57 -9.34
N GLY A 96 -13.93 -8.58 -10.03
CA GLY A 96 -13.68 -7.80 -11.25
C GLY A 96 -13.55 -6.28 -11.05
N LYS A 97 -13.58 -5.77 -9.82
CA LYS A 97 -13.46 -4.33 -9.51
C LYS A 97 -12.13 -3.95 -8.85
N GLY A 98 -11.26 -4.92 -8.58
CA GLY A 98 -10.02 -4.74 -7.83
C GLY A 98 -10.23 -4.58 -6.33
N THR A 99 -9.18 -4.16 -5.64
CA THR A 99 -9.18 -3.95 -4.19
C THR A 99 -8.69 -2.54 -3.84
N SER A 100 -9.21 -1.97 -2.77
CA SER A 100 -8.73 -0.73 -2.18
C SER A 100 -8.54 -0.92 -0.68
N VAL A 101 -7.30 -0.77 -0.24
CA VAL A 101 -6.90 -0.77 1.17
C VAL A 101 -6.60 0.67 1.57
N THR A 102 -7.22 1.15 2.64
CA THR A 102 -6.98 2.49 3.20
C THR A 102 -6.66 2.35 4.67
N ALA A 103 -5.56 2.95 5.10
CA ALA A 103 -5.18 3.12 6.50
C ALA A 103 -4.98 4.62 6.77
N SER A 104 -5.44 5.09 7.91
CA SER A 104 -5.12 6.44 8.39
C SER A 104 -4.62 6.39 9.81
N MET A 105 -3.80 7.35 10.19
CA MET A 105 -3.13 7.44 11.48
C MET A 105 -3.04 8.91 11.89
N ARG A 106 -2.96 9.20 13.18
CA ARG A 106 -2.58 10.52 13.67
C ARG A 106 -1.11 10.77 13.33
N LEU A 107 -0.82 11.88 12.64
CA LEU A 107 0.51 12.17 12.10
C LEU A 107 1.55 12.38 13.21
N SER A 108 1.13 13.00 14.32
CA SER A 108 1.94 13.29 15.51
C SER A 108 2.05 12.13 16.52
N HIS A 109 1.40 10.99 16.29
CA HIS A 109 1.40 9.88 17.26
C HIS A 109 2.81 9.33 17.49
N ILE A 110 3.18 9.11 18.76
CA ILE A 110 4.54 8.71 19.16
C ILE A 110 4.93 7.33 18.62
N ASP A 111 3.98 6.40 18.61
CA ASP A 111 4.19 5.03 18.10
C ASP A 111 3.96 4.90 16.59
N ARG A 112 3.71 6.00 15.87
CA ARG A 112 3.53 5.93 14.42
C ARG A 112 4.86 5.54 13.77
N PRO A 113 4.93 4.43 12.99
CA PRO A 113 6.14 4.07 12.28
C PRO A 113 6.50 5.13 11.25
N ALA A 114 7.79 5.20 10.91
CA ALA A 114 8.25 6.03 9.82
C ALA A 114 7.58 5.61 8.50
N LEU A 115 7.41 6.57 7.59
CA LEU A 115 6.90 6.28 6.25
C LEU A 115 7.81 5.31 5.50
N GLY A 116 9.12 5.40 5.75
CA GLY A 116 10.13 4.58 5.10
C GLY A 116 10.44 5.02 3.67
N ASP A 117 11.18 4.18 2.95
CA ASP A 117 11.61 4.46 1.58
C ASP A 117 10.55 4.08 0.53
N LEU A 118 9.70 5.04 0.17
CA LEU A 118 8.74 4.87 -0.91
C LEU A 118 9.39 4.69 -2.29
N ASN A 119 10.57 5.29 -2.54
CA ASN A 119 11.22 5.19 -3.84
C ASN A 119 11.66 3.75 -4.11
N SER A 120 12.29 3.13 -3.12
CA SER A 120 12.65 1.71 -3.19
C SER A 120 11.42 0.80 -3.34
N THR A 121 10.32 1.10 -2.64
CA THR A 121 9.06 0.36 -2.80
C THR A 121 8.52 0.47 -4.23
N ILE A 122 8.45 1.67 -4.79
CA ILE A 122 7.94 1.89 -6.15
C ILE A 122 8.85 1.26 -7.21
N LEU A 123 10.17 1.37 -7.04
CA LEU A 123 11.15 0.74 -7.92
C LEU A 123 11.04 -0.79 -7.88
N ALA A 124 10.94 -1.38 -6.69
CA ALA A 124 10.77 -2.82 -6.52
C ALA A 124 9.49 -3.33 -7.20
N LEU A 125 8.37 -2.61 -7.04
CA LEU A 125 7.10 -2.95 -7.70
C LEU A 125 7.19 -2.83 -9.23
N SER A 126 7.81 -1.77 -9.72
CA SER A 126 7.99 -1.54 -11.16
C SER A 126 8.89 -2.60 -11.79
N ALA A 127 9.94 -3.04 -11.08
CA ALA A 127 10.83 -4.11 -11.53
C ALA A 127 10.18 -5.50 -11.44
N ALA A 128 9.32 -5.75 -10.45
CA ALA A 128 8.66 -7.04 -10.26
C ALA A 128 7.70 -7.39 -11.41
N ASN A 129 7.02 -6.39 -11.99
CA ASN A 129 6.22 -6.59 -13.20
C ASN A 129 6.19 -5.32 -14.07
N PRO A 130 7.08 -5.20 -15.07
CA PRO A 130 7.18 -4.02 -15.93
C PRO A 130 5.92 -3.71 -16.76
N LYS A 131 5.00 -4.67 -16.89
CA LYS A 131 3.72 -4.47 -17.60
C LYS A 131 2.67 -3.76 -16.75
N VAL A 132 2.89 -3.65 -15.44
CA VAL A 132 1.95 -3.03 -14.51
C VAL A 132 2.29 -1.55 -14.36
N ASP A 133 1.26 -0.71 -14.50
CA ASP A 133 1.34 0.72 -14.26
C ASP A 133 1.29 0.99 -12.75
N VAL A 134 2.45 1.28 -12.17
CA VAL A 134 2.59 1.62 -10.75
C VAL A 134 2.59 3.14 -10.64
N ARG A 135 1.61 3.67 -9.91
CA ARG A 135 1.42 5.10 -9.71
C ARG A 135 1.60 5.48 -8.25
N LEU A 136 2.32 6.56 -8.01
CA LEU A 136 2.43 7.19 -6.70
C LEU A 136 1.76 8.56 -6.74
N HIS A 137 0.93 8.85 -5.74
CA HIS A 137 0.41 10.18 -5.46
C HIS A 137 0.75 10.54 -4.03
N TYR A 138 1.74 11.41 -3.85
CA TYR A 138 2.13 11.94 -2.56
C TYR A 138 1.59 13.36 -2.43
N LYS A 139 0.96 13.71 -1.32
CA LYS A 139 0.40 15.04 -1.10
C LYS A 139 0.59 15.48 0.34
N THR A 140 1.05 16.70 0.54
CA THR A 140 1.07 17.38 1.84
C THR A 140 0.09 18.56 1.85
N ASP A 141 0.06 19.34 2.94
CA ASP A 141 -0.68 20.61 2.97
C ASP A 141 -0.14 21.67 1.98
N LYS A 142 1.11 21.53 1.51
CA LYS A 142 1.81 22.54 0.70
C LYS A 142 2.08 22.10 -0.74
N GLU A 143 2.30 20.81 -0.94
CA GLU A 143 2.78 20.30 -2.22
C GLU A 143 2.10 18.98 -2.60
N GLN A 144 2.19 18.64 -3.88
CA GLN A 144 1.77 17.34 -4.38
C GLN A 144 2.80 16.85 -5.40
N PHE A 145 3.07 15.55 -5.35
CA PHE A 145 3.93 14.84 -6.28
C PHE A 145 3.16 13.66 -6.86
N ARG A 146 3.31 13.44 -8.16
CA ARG A 146 2.73 12.31 -8.88
C ARG A 146 3.80 11.65 -9.72
N PHE A 147 3.73 10.34 -9.80
CA PHE A 147 4.61 9.51 -10.60
C PHE A 147 3.80 8.37 -11.22
N SER A 148 4.16 7.97 -12.44
CA SER A 148 3.71 6.73 -13.07
C SER A 148 4.92 6.01 -13.69
N SER A 149 4.99 4.68 -13.51
CA SER A 149 6.03 3.86 -14.14
C SER A 149 5.98 3.91 -15.66
N GLN A 150 4.86 4.28 -16.27
CA GLN A 150 4.74 4.44 -17.72
C GLN A 150 5.51 5.66 -18.25
N GLU A 151 5.69 6.71 -17.42
CA GLU A 151 6.45 7.90 -17.80
C GLU A 151 7.95 7.60 -17.95
N LEU A 152 8.46 6.55 -17.28
CA LEU A 152 9.84 6.09 -17.44
C LEU A 152 10.10 5.48 -18.82
N SER A 153 9.08 4.86 -19.44
CA SER A 153 9.20 4.25 -20.77
C SER A 153 9.31 5.29 -21.88
N LEU A 154 8.72 6.48 -21.72
CA LEU A 154 8.67 7.53 -22.74
C LEU A 154 9.98 8.32 -22.89
N LYS A 155 10.86 8.31 -21.87
CA LYS A 155 12.16 9.01 -21.92
C LYS A 155 13.30 8.16 -22.48
N GLY A 156 13.07 6.87 -22.72
CA GLY A 156 14.08 5.94 -23.27
C GLY A 156 14.21 5.99 -24.79
N GLU A 157 13.19 6.48 -25.51
CA GLU A 157 13.18 6.50 -26.99
C GLU A 157 13.75 7.78 -27.61
N ALA A 158 13.98 8.83 -26.81
CA ALA A 158 14.57 10.09 -27.29
C ALA A 158 16.12 10.09 -27.32
N ARG A 159 16.75 8.91 -27.16
CA ARG A 159 18.20 8.70 -27.25
C ARG A 159 18.50 7.49 -28.13
N LYS A 160 18.06 7.51 -29.39
CA LYS A 160 18.68 6.76 -30.48
C LYS A 160 18.67 7.60 -31.74
#